data_AF-A0AA43KWE5-F1
#
_entry.id   AF-A0AA43KWE5-F1
#
_cell.length_a   1.000
_cell.length_b   1.000
_cell.length_c   1.000
_cell.angle_alpha   90.00
_cell.angle_beta   90.00
_cell.angle_gamma   90.00
#
_symmetry.space_group_name_H-M   'P 1'
#
loop_
_entity.id
_entity.type
_entity.pdbx_description
1 polymer ?
#
loop_
_entity_poly.entity_id
_entity_poly.type
_entity_poly.pdbx_seq_one_letter_code
_entity_poly.pdbx_strand_id
1 'polypeptide(L)'
;MIVAVTILQIIIFAGWIIGTIWLYFDCRKKVELLTEKYNFNFPFRCKTCSTEKEYTFREFLKIIAKPRNEVSGGASFSIPLGSLSASRTIYKEYRFLCPQCNQKRWQIMLLDKMEADKKKSGMDKEHKKIMITFIAKAFALGIFAVIGMTILMTITDKITAL
;
A
#
# COMPACT_ATOMS: atom_id res chain seq x y z
N MET A 1 36.42 -16.37 -13.08
CA MET A 1 35.86 -15.02 -13.32
C MET A 1 34.33 -15.03 -13.35
N ILE A 2 33.69 -15.94 -14.10
CA ILE A 2 32.22 -16.10 -14.12
C ILE A 2 31.62 -16.31 -12.72
N VAL A 3 32.21 -17.20 -11.91
CA VAL A 3 31.75 -17.47 -10.53
C VAL A 3 31.73 -16.18 -9.67
N ALA A 4 32.72 -15.30 -9.81
CA ALA A 4 32.77 -14.04 -9.07
C ALA A 4 31.67 -13.07 -9.51
N VAL A 5 31.35 -13.02 -10.81
CA VAL A 5 30.26 -12.20 -11.35
C VAL A 5 28.89 -12.72 -10.89
N THR A 6 28.68 -14.04 -10.86
CA THR A 6 27.45 -14.65 -10.34
C THR A 6 27.27 -14.36 -8.84
N ILE A 7 28.34 -14.45 -8.04
CA ILE A 7 28.29 -14.08 -6.62
C ILE A 7 27.89 -12.62 -6.46
N LEU A 8 28.45 -11.71 -7.27
CA LEU A 8 28.13 -10.29 -7.22
C LEU A 8 26.65 -10.00 -7.59
N GLN A 9 26.11 -10.69 -8.60
CA GLN A 9 24.68 -10.61 -8.96
C GLN A 9 23.78 -11.04 -7.81
N ILE A 10 24.11 -12.15 -7.14
CA ILE A 10 23.35 -12.64 -5.97
C ILE A 10 23.38 -11.61 -4.84
N ILE A 11 24.53 -10.99 -4.56
CA ILE A 11 24.66 -9.97 -3.52
C ILE A 11 23.81 -8.74 -3.85
N ILE A 12 23.82 -8.27 -5.09
CA ILE A 12 23.02 -7.12 -5.51
C ILE A 12 21.53 -7.44 -5.41
N PHE A 13 21.11 -8.63 -5.84
CA PHE A 13 19.70 -9.03 -5.78
C PHE A 13 19.22 -9.20 -4.33
N ALA A 14 20.02 -9.84 -3.47
CA ALA A 14 19.71 -9.97 -2.05
C ALA A 14 19.65 -8.60 -1.37
N GLY A 15 20.61 -7.70 -1.66
CA GLY A 15 20.62 -6.33 -1.16
C GLY A 15 19.39 -5.54 -1.59
N TRP A 16 18.93 -5.72 -2.84
CA TRP A 16 17.72 -5.10 -3.35
C TRP A 16 16.47 -5.59 -2.61
N ILE A 17 16.29 -6.90 -2.45
CA ILE A 17 15.16 -7.47 -1.69
C ILE A 17 15.12 -6.92 -0.27
N ILE A 18 16.27 -6.95 0.43
CA ILE A 18 16.39 -6.43 1.80
C ILE A 18 16.05 -4.94 1.83
N GLY A 19 16.54 -4.16 0.87
CA GLY A 19 16.25 -2.73 0.75
C GLY A 19 14.76 -2.44 0.53
N THR A 20 14.09 -3.20 -0.34
CA THR A 20 12.65 -3.06 -0.61
C THR A 20 11.82 -3.39 0.63
N ILE A 21 12.15 -4.49 1.33
CA ILE A 21 11.48 -4.89 2.57
C ILE A 21 11.67 -3.80 3.64
N TRP A 22 12.89 -3.29 3.79
CA TRP A 22 13.21 -2.24 4.75
C TRP A 22 12.44 -0.94 4.46
N LEU A 23 12.40 -0.49 3.20
CA LEU A 23 11.61 0.68 2.80
C LEU A 23 10.12 0.51 3.11
N TYR A 24 9.58 -0.69 2.87
CA TYR A 24 8.18 -0.98 3.18
C TYR A 24 7.90 -0.84 4.69
N PHE A 25 8.75 -1.40 5.54
CA PHE A 25 8.60 -1.29 6.99
C PHE A 25 8.81 0.14 7.50
N ASP A 26 9.78 0.89 6.97
CA ASP A 26 10.01 2.30 7.31
C ASP A 26 8.79 3.17 6.95
N CYS A 27 8.23 2.98 5.75
CA CYS A 27 7.02 3.69 5.32
C CYS A 27 5.84 3.36 6.23
N ARG A 28 5.62 2.07 6.52
CA ARG A 28 4.53 1.62 7.41
C ARG A 28 4.63 2.25 8.80
N LYS A 29 5.83 2.27 9.40
CA LYS A 29 6.06 2.91 10.71
C LYS A 29 5.79 4.41 10.67
N LYS A 30 6.22 5.10 9.60
CA LYS A 30 5.98 6.54 9.46
C LYS A 30 4.50 6.89 9.31
N VAL A 31 3.75 6.09 8.56
CA VAL A 31 2.29 6.26 8.43
C VAL A 31 1.60 5.97 9.77
N GLU A 32 2.03 4.95 10.50
CA GLU A 32 1.50 4.62 11.83
C GLU A 32 1.70 5.78 12.83
N LEU A 33 2.93 6.28 12.95
CA LEU A 33 3.25 7.43 13.80
C LEU A 33 2.46 8.68 13.40
N LEU A 34 2.24 8.88 12.10
CA LEU A 34 1.42 9.98 11.60
C LEU A 34 -0.03 9.82 12.07
N THR A 35 -0.63 8.64 11.91
CA THR A 35 -2.00 8.39 12.34
C THR A 35 -2.18 8.52 13.85
N GLU A 36 -1.18 8.13 14.64
CA GLU A 36 -1.18 8.31 16.10
C GLU A 36 -1.06 9.79 16.48
N LYS A 37 -0.12 10.53 15.87
CA LYS A 37 0.09 11.98 16.11
C LYS A 37 -1.17 12.81 15.86
N TYR A 38 -1.96 12.44 14.86
CA TYR A 38 -3.19 13.15 14.49
C TYR A 38 -4.47 12.51 15.05
N ASN A 39 -4.37 11.49 15.93
CA ASN A 39 -5.51 10.71 16.44
C ASN A 39 -6.49 10.28 15.33
N PHE A 40 -5.94 9.89 14.17
CA PHE A 40 -6.73 9.57 13.00
C PHE A 40 -7.29 8.15 13.11
N ASN A 41 -8.59 8.05 13.34
CA ASN A 41 -9.31 6.78 13.34
C ASN A 41 -9.97 6.51 12.00
N PHE A 42 -10.10 5.22 11.68
CA PHE A 42 -10.73 4.74 10.46
C PHE A 42 -12.17 4.30 10.77
N PRO A 43 -13.19 5.10 10.41
CA PRO A 43 -14.57 4.70 10.61
C PRO A 43 -14.99 3.58 9.66
N PHE A 44 -15.60 2.54 10.21
CA PHE A 44 -16.35 1.52 9.49
C PHE A 44 -17.82 1.60 9.89
N ARG A 45 -18.71 1.26 8.96
CA ARG A 45 -20.15 1.13 9.18
C ARG A 45 -20.60 -0.27 8.78
N CYS A 46 -21.40 -0.91 9.63
CA CYS A 46 -22.07 -2.15 9.24
C CYS A 46 -23.21 -1.84 8.26
N LYS A 47 -23.26 -2.52 7.11
CA LYS A 47 -24.31 -2.32 6.10
C LYS A 47 -25.71 -2.71 6.60
N THR A 48 -25.79 -3.69 7.51
CA THR A 48 -27.08 -4.24 7.95
C THR A 48 -27.73 -3.40 9.05
N CYS A 49 -26.97 -2.99 10.06
CA CYS A 49 -27.51 -2.29 11.23
C CYS A 49 -27.02 -0.84 11.36
N SER A 50 -26.27 -0.34 10.36
CA SER A 50 -25.70 1.01 10.34
C SER A 50 -24.82 1.38 11.53
N THR A 51 -24.44 0.42 12.38
CA THR A 51 -23.54 0.65 13.51
C THR A 51 -22.19 1.12 13.01
N GLU A 52 -21.72 2.24 13.56
CA GLU A 52 -20.42 2.82 13.27
C GLU A 52 -19.41 2.39 14.33
N LYS A 53 -18.21 2.06 13.88
CA LYS A 53 -17.09 1.80 14.77
C LYS A 53 -15.83 2.39 14.20
N GLU A 54 -15.14 3.14 15.04
CA GLU A 54 -13.83 3.70 14.75
C GLU A 54 -12.75 2.68 15.12
N TYR A 55 -11.77 2.51 14.22
CA TYR A 55 -10.63 1.64 14.43
C TYR A 55 -9.34 2.43 14.33
N THR A 56 -8.39 2.13 15.20
CA THR A 56 -7.03 2.68 15.11
C THR A 56 -6.33 2.17 13.86
N PHE A 57 -5.23 2.81 13.43
CA PHE A 57 -4.46 2.35 12.28
C PHE A 57 -3.97 0.89 12.42
N ARG A 58 -3.55 0.47 13.62
CA ARG A 58 -3.16 -0.93 13.89
C ARG A 58 -4.30 -1.90 13.67
N GLU A 59 -5.49 -1.59 14.16
CA GLU A 59 -6.67 -2.43 13.99
C GLU A 59 -7.16 -2.43 12.55
N PHE A 60 -7.13 -1.27 11.88
CA PHE A 60 -7.40 -1.14 10.46
C PHE A 60 -6.49 -2.08 9.65
N LEU A 61 -5.18 -2.08 9.92
CA LEU A 61 -4.23 -2.99 9.26
C LEU A 61 -4.58 -4.47 9.46
N LYS A 62 -5.02 -4.85 10.67
CA LYS A 62 -5.49 -6.22 10.96
C LYS A 62 -6.78 -6.56 10.20
N ILE A 63 -7.67 -5.59 10.02
CA ILE A 63 -8.94 -5.77 9.30
C ILE A 63 -8.71 -5.90 7.79
N ILE A 64 -7.86 -5.06 7.20
CA ILE A 64 -7.59 -5.10 5.76
C ILE A 64 -6.83 -6.33 5.30
N ALA A 65 -6.09 -6.98 6.21
CA ALA A 65 -5.39 -8.23 5.96
C ALA A 65 -6.34 -9.44 5.91
N LYS A 66 -7.58 -9.31 6.41
CA LYS A 66 -8.57 -10.39 6.38
C LYS A 66 -9.22 -10.53 5.01
N PRO A 67 -9.68 -11.74 4.65
CA PRO A 67 -10.41 -11.98 3.40
C PRO A 67 -11.68 -11.11 3.32
N ARG A 68 -11.94 -10.59 2.12
CA ARG A 68 -13.07 -9.70 1.82
C ARG A 68 -14.30 -10.51 1.41
N ASN A 69 -15.48 -9.89 1.45
CA ASN A 69 -16.62 -10.44 0.74
C ASN A 69 -16.33 -10.32 -0.77
N GLU A 70 -16.57 -11.40 -1.51
CA GLU A 70 -16.77 -11.27 -2.95
C GLU A 70 -17.84 -10.21 -3.18
N VAL A 71 -17.57 -9.30 -4.11
CA VAL A 71 -18.49 -8.21 -4.43
C VAL A 71 -19.75 -8.85 -5.02
N SER A 72 -20.73 -9.14 -4.19
CA SER A 72 -22.07 -9.51 -4.64
C SER A 72 -22.74 -8.24 -5.15
N GLY A 73 -22.45 -7.87 -6.39
CA GLY A 73 -22.97 -6.69 -7.07
C GLY A 73 -22.04 -6.25 -8.19
N GLY A 74 -22.30 -6.72 -9.41
CA GLY A 74 -21.48 -6.49 -10.60
C GLY A 74 -21.26 -5.00 -10.90
N ALA A 75 -20.10 -4.50 -10.50
CA ALA A 75 -19.45 -3.36 -11.12
C ALA A 75 -18.01 -3.79 -11.43
N SER A 76 -17.89 -4.52 -12.54
CA SER A 76 -16.64 -4.81 -13.21
C SER A 76 -15.84 -3.51 -13.35
N PHE A 77 -14.57 -3.60 -13.00
CA PHE A 77 -13.57 -2.57 -13.19
C PHE A 77 -13.49 -2.20 -14.68
N SER A 78 -14.14 -1.10 -15.08
CA SER A 78 -13.80 -0.39 -16.32
C SER A 78 -13.18 0.94 -15.90
N ILE A 79 -11.86 1.10 -16.11
CA ILE A 79 -11.23 2.41 -16.15
C ILE A 79 -11.47 2.95 -17.56
N PRO A 80 -12.38 3.89 -17.81
CA PRO A 80 -12.26 4.69 -19.01
C PRO A 80 -11.09 5.65 -18.79
N LEU A 81 -10.05 5.48 -19.61
CA LEU A 81 -8.99 6.48 -19.78
C LEU A 81 -9.68 7.80 -20.17
N GLY A 82 -9.70 8.78 -19.27
CA GLY A 82 -10.05 10.17 -19.63
C GLY A 82 -11.34 10.77 -19.05
N SER A 83 -11.73 10.50 -17.80
CA SER A 83 -12.74 11.35 -17.14
C SER A 83 -12.34 11.74 -15.71
N LEU A 84 -12.08 13.03 -15.53
CA LEU A 84 -11.69 13.73 -14.30
C LEU A 84 -12.89 14.08 -13.39
N SER A 85 -14.03 13.43 -13.54
CA SER A 85 -15.23 13.69 -12.73
C SER A 85 -16.13 12.46 -12.66
N ALA A 86 -16.06 11.72 -11.55
CA ALA A 86 -17.19 11.00 -10.94
C ALA A 86 -16.68 10.17 -9.74
N SER A 87 -17.03 10.61 -8.54
CA SER A 87 -16.97 9.81 -7.31
C SER A 87 -17.74 8.50 -7.52
N ARG A 88 -17.01 7.38 -7.65
CA ARG A 88 -17.59 6.04 -7.51
C ARG A 88 -16.92 5.36 -6.32
N THR A 89 -17.55 5.54 -5.17
CA THR A 89 -17.19 4.98 -3.89
C THR A 89 -17.26 3.45 -3.95
N ILE A 90 -16.13 2.78 -4.21
CA ILE A 90 -16.05 1.32 -4.08
C ILE A 90 -16.02 1.00 -2.58
N TYR A 91 -17.19 0.65 -2.04
CA TYR A 91 -17.31 0.14 -0.66
C TYR A 91 -16.71 -1.26 -0.60
N LYS A 92 -15.45 -1.37 -0.17
CA LYS A 92 -14.86 -2.68 0.14
C LYS A 92 -15.60 -3.28 1.34
N GLU A 93 -16.30 -4.39 1.12
CA GLU A 93 -16.98 -5.14 2.18
C GLU A 93 -16.02 -6.13 2.86
N TYR A 94 -15.97 -6.09 4.18
CA TYR A 94 -15.08 -6.91 5.00
C TYR A 94 -15.87 -7.97 5.78
N ARG A 95 -15.35 -9.21 5.79
CA ARG A 95 -15.93 -10.38 6.47
C ARG A 95 -15.53 -10.45 7.95
N PHE A 96 -16.00 -9.54 8.77
CA PHE A 96 -15.90 -9.67 10.24
C PHE A 96 -17.26 -9.47 10.91
N LEU A 97 -17.50 -10.10 12.06
CA LEU A 97 -18.80 -10.03 12.73
C LEU A 97 -19.08 -8.61 13.24
N CYS A 98 -20.28 -8.12 12.99
CA CYS A 98 -20.82 -6.97 13.71
C CYS A 98 -21.35 -7.44 15.08
N PRO A 99 -20.94 -6.82 16.21
CA PRO A 99 -21.39 -7.22 17.53
C PRO A 99 -22.87 -6.91 17.79
N GLN A 100 -23.50 -6.06 16.97
CA GLN A 100 -24.91 -5.67 17.11
C GLN A 100 -25.86 -6.61 16.34
N CYS A 101 -25.51 -6.98 15.11
CA CYS A 101 -26.39 -7.77 14.24
C CYS A 101 -25.84 -9.15 13.85
N ASN A 102 -24.65 -9.53 14.34
CA ASN A 102 -23.92 -10.76 14.01
C ASN A 102 -23.67 -11.00 12.50
N GLN A 103 -23.92 -10.00 11.64
CA GLN A 103 -23.69 -10.09 10.20
C GLN A 103 -22.24 -9.75 9.85
N LYS A 104 -21.71 -10.38 8.79
CA LYS A 104 -20.34 -10.20 8.29
C LYS A 104 -20.28 -9.19 7.13
N ARG A 105 -20.89 -8.01 7.33
CA ARG A 105 -21.05 -6.98 6.29
C ARG A 105 -20.62 -5.61 6.79
N TRP A 106 -19.32 -5.42 7.01
CA TRP A 106 -18.75 -4.12 7.34
C TRP A 106 -18.20 -3.42 6.11
N GLN A 107 -18.39 -2.11 6.04
CA GLN A 107 -17.90 -1.26 4.97
C GLN A 107 -17.06 -0.14 5.58
N ILE A 108 -15.98 0.25 4.91
CA ILE A 108 -15.28 1.49 5.24
C ILE A 108 -16.22 2.65 4.89
N MET A 109 -16.43 3.57 5.83
CA MET A 109 -17.22 4.77 5.54
C MET A 109 -16.45 5.73 4.65
N LEU A 110 -17.17 6.27 3.66
CA LEU A 110 -16.79 7.30 2.69
C LEU A 110 -15.34 7.77 2.79
N LEU A 111 -14.55 7.39 1.76
CA LEU A 111 -13.23 7.95 1.49
C LEU A 111 -13.25 9.49 1.61
N ASP A 112 -14.34 10.13 1.19
CA ASP A 112 -14.55 11.59 1.24
C ASP A 112 -14.59 12.16 2.67
N LYS A 113 -15.20 11.45 3.64
CA LYS A 113 -15.20 11.89 5.05
C LYS A 113 -13.81 11.73 5.66
N MET A 114 -13.13 10.61 5.35
CA MET A 114 -11.73 10.42 5.73
C MET A 114 -10.84 11.49 5.11
N GLU A 115 -11.02 11.85 3.84
CA GLU A 115 -10.24 12.90 3.16
C GLU A 115 -10.52 14.29 3.72
N ALA A 116 -11.78 14.60 4.05
CA ALA A 116 -12.15 15.84 4.72
C ALA A 116 -11.49 15.95 6.10
N ASP A 117 -11.51 14.88 6.89
CA ASP A 117 -10.87 14.84 8.22
C ASP A 117 -9.34 14.91 8.13
N LYS A 118 -8.73 14.25 7.12
CA LYS A 118 -7.29 14.37 6.82
C LYS A 118 -6.89 15.78 6.40
N LYS A 119 -7.75 16.46 5.63
CA LYS A 119 -7.51 17.84 5.16
C LYS A 119 -7.66 18.83 6.31
N LYS A 120 -8.64 18.63 7.18
CA LYS A 120 -8.92 19.48 8.36
C LYS A 120 -7.83 19.35 9.43
N SER A 121 -7.27 18.16 9.62
CA SER A 121 -6.18 17.90 10.57
C SER A 121 -4.79 18.34 10.07
N GLY A 122 -4.65 18.71 8.80
CA GLY A 122 -3.34 19.05 8.20
C GLY A 122 -2.45 17.83 7.92
N MET A 123 -2.93 16.62 8.23
CA MET A 123 -2.22 15.35 8.04
C MET A 123 -1.90 15.07 6.56
N ASP A 124 -2.71 15.59 5.63
CA ASP A 124 -2.56 15.35 4.19
C ASP A 124 -1.18 15.77 3.65
N LYS A 125 -0.62 16.91 4.13
CA LYS A 125 0.69 17.39 3.68
C LYS A 125 1.83 16.46 4.13
N GLU A 126 1.81 16.04 5.39
CA GLU A 126 2.82 15.12 5.94
C GLU A 126 2.70 13.71 5.34
N HIS A 127 1.46 13.21 5.17
CA HIS A 127 1.20 11.93 4.51
C HIS A 127 1.70 11.93 3.05
N LYS A 128 1.39 12.98 2.28
CA LYS A 128 1.90 13.15 0.91
C LYS A 128 3.41 13.19 0.87
N LYS A 129 4.06 13.89 1.79
CA LYS A 129 5.53 13.94 1.89
C LYS A 129 6.12 12.54 2.13
N ILE A 130 5.54 11.76 3.05
CA ILE A 130 5.97 10.39 3.33
C ILE A 130 5.81 9.51 2.08
N MET A 131 4.64 9.56 1.42
CA MET A 131 4.37 8.76 0.22
C MET A 131 5.27 9.14 -0.96
N ILE A 132 5.47 10.43 -1.22
CA ILE A 132 6.39 10.90 -2.28
C ILE A 132 7.82 10.44 -1.99
N THR A 133 8.28 10.56 -0.74
CA THR A 133 9.61 10.11 -0.34
C THR A 133 9.77 8.60 -0.51
N PHE A 134 8.75 7.82 -0.17
CA PHE A 134 8.74 6.38 -0.38
C PHE A 134 8.82 6.02 -1.87
N ILE A 135 7.99 6.66 -2.71
CA ILE A 135 8.00 6.42 -4.17
C ILE A 135 9.35 6.79 -4.77
N ALA A 136 9.92 7.95 -4.41
CA ALA A 136 11.22 8.37 -4.89
C ALA A 136 12.34 7.39 -4.50
N LYS A 137 12.35 6.91 -3.24
CA LYS A 137 13.32 5.91 -2.78
C LYS A 137 13.14 4.55 -3.46
N ALA A 138 11.89 4.10 -3.62
CA ALA A 138 11.59 2.85 -4.31
C ALA A 138 12.03 2.92 -5.79
N PHE A 139 11.79 4.05 -6.45
CA PHE A 139 12.22 4.28 -7.82
C PHE A 139 13.75 4.31 -7.95
N ALA A 140 14.44 4.99 -7.03
CA ALA A 140 15.90 5.00 -7.00
C ALA A 140 16.50 3.60 -6.79
N LEU A 141 15.93 2.80 -5.87
CA LEU A 141 16.34 1.39 -5.69
C LEU A 141 16.06 0.55 -6.93
N GLY A 142 14.93 0.77 -7.59
CA GLY A 142 14.57 0.09 -8.84
C GLY A 142 15.57 0.39 -9.96
N ILE A 143 15.88 1.67 -10.20
CA ILE A 143 16.89 2.09 -11.18
C ILE A 143 18.25 1.48 -10.86
N PHE A 144 18.67 1.55 -9.59
CA PHE A 144 19.97 1.02 -9.18
C PHE A 144 20.09 -0.49 -9.46
N ALA A 145 19.05 -1.27 -9.18
CA ALA A 145 19.03 -2.69 -9.47
C ALA A 145 19.07 -2.98 -10.98
N VAL A 146 18.30 -2.25 -11.80
CA VAL A 146 18.29 -2.43 -13.25
C VAL A 146 19.65 -2.10 -13.85
N ILE A 147 20.21 -0.92 -13.54
CA ILE A 147 21.52 -0.51 -14.05
C ILE A 147 22.62 -1.48 -13.60
N GLY A 148 22.62 -1.86 -12.31
CA GLY A 148 23.60 -2.80 -11.77
C GLY A 148 23.56 -4.16 -12.47
N MET A 149 22.36 -4.70 -12.71
CA MET A 149 22.20 -5.98 -13.42
C MET A 149 22.59 -5.88 -14.89
N THR A 150 22.24 -4.80 -15.59
CA THR A 150 22.60 -4.59 -17.01
C THR A 150 24.11 -4.50 -17.21
N ILE A 151 24.82 -3.80 -16.33
CA ILE A 151 26.28 -3.70 -16.37
C ILE A 151 26.91 -5.08 -16.15
N LEU A 152 26.41 -5.84 -15.16
CA LEU A 152 26.92 -7.18 -14.86
C LEU A 152 26.66 -8.18 -16.00
N MET A 153 25.51 -8.10 -16.67
CA MET A 153 25.22 -8.92 -17.84
C MET A 153 26.19 -8.61 -18.98
N THR A 154 26.38 -7.33 -19.31
CA THR A 154 27.33 -6.91 -20.36
C THR A 154 28.76 -7.39 -20.09
N ILE A 155 29.20 -7.36 -18.83
CA ILE A 155 30.52 -7.87 -18.43
C ILE A 155 30.59 -9.39 -18.60
N THR A 156 29.53 -10.11 -18.19
CA THR A 156 29.46 -11.57 -18.34
C THR A 156 29.57 -11.97 -19.81
N ASP A 157 28.81 -11.32 -20.68
CA ASP A 157 28.79 -11.62 -22.12
C ASP A 157 30.18 -11.43 -22.76
N LYS A 158 30.88 -10.35 -22.40
CA LYS A 158 32.24 -10.09 -22.86
C LYS A 158 33.26 -11.11 -22.37
N ILE A 159 33.06 -11.67 -21.18
CA ILE A 159 33.93 -12.70 -20.60
C ILE A 159 33.69 -14.05 -21.27
N THR A 160 32.44 -14.38 -21.60
CA THR A 160 32.08 -15.65 -22.26
C THR A 160 32.37 -15.67 -23.76
N ALA A 161 32.51 -14.51 -24.39
CA ALA A 161 32.88 -14.38 -25.80
C ALA A 161 34.39 -14.44 -26.07
N LEU A 162 35.21 -14.51 -25.01
CA LEU A 162 36.67 -14.59 -25.01
C LEU A 162 37.13 -16.01 -24.69
#